data_AF-A0A0Q6XNU7-F1
#
_entry.id   AF-A0A0Q6XNU7-F1
#
_cell.length_a   1.000
_cell.length_b   1.000
_cell.length_c   1.000
_cell.angle_alpha   90.00
_cell.angle_beta   90.00
_cell.angle_gamma   90.00
#
_symmetry.space_group_name_H-M   'P 1'
#
loop_
_entity.id
_entity.type
_entity.pdbx_description
1 polymer ?
#
loop_
_entity_poly.entity_id
_entity_poly.type
_entity_poly.pdbx_seq_one_letter_code
_entity_poly.pdbx_strand_id
1 'polypeptide(L)'
;MKLSIEKLREIAEDLNMLADFKGGKFPLVIGGGAPRDAFLVGDVKDIDVFCDTRKVDESAWEKFIGDVAAHFDADGGPATDVSIDGPVTYDLVSEKLPTISLIPVNRCVFDDVHDYDFGICQVLVTPGGVLRTERFDSDLANNVITYLHRSPDPGQLKRSKARLQRILRKHPSLSMFNCETLCSP
;
A
#
# COMPACT_ATOMS: atom_id res chain seq x y z
N MET A 1 7.06 13.53 0.17
CA MET A 1 8.42 13.50 -0.44
C MET A 1 8.27 13.13 -1.90
N LYS A 2 9.04 13.74 -2.81
CA LYS A 2 8.95 13.40 -4.23
C LYS A 2 9.63 12.04 -4.51
N LEU A 3 8.84 11.01 -4.83
CA LEU A 3 9.28 9.68 -5.25
C LEU A 3 8.71 9.34 -6.63
N SER A 4 9.56 8.79 -7.49
CA SER A 4 9.15 8.18 -8.75
C SER A 4 8.78 6.70 -8.57
N ILE A 5 8.18 6.11 -9.60
CA ILE A 5 7.92 4.67 -9.66
C ILE A 5 9.22 3.87 -9.61
N GLU A 6 10.27 4.33 -10.27
CA GLU A 6 11.59 3.70 -10.24
C GLU A 6 12.15 3.68 -8.82
N LYS A 7 11.97 4.76 -8.05
CA LYS A 7 12.42 4.79 -6.66
C LYS A 7 11.62 3.84 -5.77
N LEU A 8 10.31 3.74 -5.99
CA LEU A 8 9.49 2.73 -5.30
C LEU A 8 9.94 1.30 -5.67
N ARG A 9 10.37 1.07 -6.91
CA ARG A 9 10.90 -0.22 -7.35
C ARG A 9 12.21 -0.57 -6.66
N GLU A 10 13.15 0.37 -6.55
CA GLU A 10 14.39 0.19 -5.78
C GLU A 10 14.09 -0.20 -4.32
N ILE A 11 13.15 0.51 -3.68
CA ILE A 11 12.71 0.17 -2.31
C ILE A 11 12.11 -1.23 -2.26
N ALA A 12 11.29 -1.62 -3.24
CA ALA A 12 10.72 -2.95 -3.32
C ALA A 12 11.77 -4.04 -3.54
N GLU A 13 12.84 -3.76 -4.30
CA GLU A 13 14.01 -4.64 -4.50
C GLU A 13 14.74 -4.86 -3.17
N ASP A 14 15.08 -3.78 -2.45
CA ASP A 14 15.74 -3.83 -1.14
C ASP A 14 14.92 -4.64 -0.13
N LEU A 15 13.62 -4.35 -0.01
CA LEU A 15 12.70 -5.08 0.86
C LEU A 15 12.64 -6.57 0.49
N ASN A 16 12.58 -6.91 -0.79
CA ASN A 16 12.52 -8.30 -1.24
C ASN A 16 13.82 -9.08 -0.99
N MET A 17 14.98 -8.41 -0.97
CA MET A 17 16.24 -9.02 -0.56
C MET A 17 16.26 -9.32 0.94
N LEU A 18 15.75 -8.39 1.76
CA LEU A 18 15.68 -8.56 3.22
C LEU A 18 14.65 -9.64 3.64
N ALA A 19 13.59 -9.82 2.85
CA ALA A 19 12.58 -10.85 3.08
C ALA A 19 13.03 -12.27 2.68
N ASP A 20 14.23 -12.43 2.11
CA ASP A 20 14.83 -13.73 1.83
C ASP A 20 15.72 -14.16 3.00
N PHE A 21 15.28 -15.18 3.74
CA PHE A 21 15.98 -15.66 4.93
C PHE A 21 16.15 -17.18 4.91
N LYS A 22 17.09 -17.66 5.74
CA LYS A 22 17.36 -19.09 5.92
C LYS A 22 16.13 -19.77 6.52
N GLY A 23 15.25 -20.30 5.68
CA GLY A 23 13.97 -20.90 6.08
C GLY A 23 12.81 -20.58 5.15
N GLY A 24 12.95 -19.55 4.29
CA GLY A 24 11.96 -19.21 3.28
C GLY A 24 12.06 -17.76 2.82
N LYS A 25 11.23 -17.42 1.85
CA LYS A 25 10.96 -16.06 1.40
C LYS A 25 9.47 -15.84 1.46
N PHE A 26 9.03 -14.68 1.95
CA PHE A 26 7.64 -14.28 1.73
C PHE A 26 7.51 -13.25 0.61
N PRO A 27 6.47 -13.38 -0.23
CA PRO A 27 6.10 -12.35 -1.18
C PRO A 27 5.75 -11.03 -0.48
N LEU A 28 6.25 -9.92 -1.04
CA LEU A 28 5.82 -8.58 -0.65
C LEU A 28 5.74 -7.65 -1.84
N VAL A 29 4.87 -6.65 -1.73
CA VAL A 29 4.61 -5.63 -2.76
C VAL A 29 4.35 -4.28 -2.11
N ILE A 30 4.71 -3.18 -2.80
CA ILE A 30 4.25 -1.84 -2.44
C ILE A 30 2.93 -1.61 -3.16
N GLY A 31 1.85 -1.31 -2.43
CA GLY A 31 0.50 -1.23 -3.01
C GLY A 31 -0.22 0.08 -2.71
N GLY A 32 -1.28 0.33 -3.47
CA GLY A 32 -2.29 1.31 -3.09
C GLY A 32 -1.86 2.76 -3.26
N GLY A 33 -1.70 3.48 -2.14
CA GLY A 33 -1.55 4.93 -2.14
C GLY A 33 -0.23 5.43 -2.72
N ALA A 34 0.88 4.79 -2.35
CA ALA A 34 2.21 5.21 -2.78
C ALA A 34 2.40 5.09 -4.30
N PRO A 35 2.12 3.95 -4.96
CA PRO A 35 2.27 3.86 -6.41
C PRO A 35 1.35 4.84 -7.15
N ARG A 36 0.07 4.97 -6.72
CA ARG A 36 -0.85 5.96 -7.28
C ARG A 36 -0.26 7.37 -7.25
N ASP A 37 0.24 7.78 -6.08
CA ASP A 37 0.74 9.14 -5.89
C ASP A 37 2.01 9.38 -6.70
N ALA A 38 2.88 8.36 -6.83
CA ALA A 38 4.05 8.38 -7.69
C ALA A 38 3.69 8.58 -9.18
N PHE A 39 2.62 7.94 -9.67
CA PHE A 39 2.12 8.12 -11.04
C PHE A 39 1.52 9.51 -11.29
N LEU A 40 0.78 10.07 -10.32
CA LEU A 40 0.02 11.29 -10.53
C LEU A 40 0.85 12.57 -10.33
N VAL A 41 1.51 12.69 -9.17
CA VAL A 41 2.17 13.95 -8.77
C VAL A 41 3.56 13.74 -8.16
N GLY A 42 3.97 12.50 -7.92
CA GLY A 42 5.24 12.14 -7.31
C GLY A 42 5.32 12.38 -5.80
N ASP A 43 4.39 13.09 -5.17
CA ASP A 43 4.47 13.35 -3.72
C ASP A 43 3.94 12.15 -2.94
N VAL A 44 4.81 11.31 -2.41
CA VAL A 44 4.49 10.13 -1.58
C VAL A 44 4.74 10.45 -0.11
N LYS A 45 3.77 10.13 0.76
CA LYS A 45 3.84 10.41 2.20
C LYS A 45 4.06 9.13 3.02
N ASP A 46 3.32 8.09 2.69
CA ASP A 46 3.34 6.79 3.37
C ASP A 46 3.48 5.72 2.28
N ILE A 47 4.32 4.71 2.51
CA ILE A 47 4.58 3.57 1.63
C ILE A 47 3.98 2.34 2.29
N ASP A 48 2.83 1.91 1.80
CA ASP A 48 2.17 0.68 2.25
C ASP A 48 2.83 -0.54 1.59
N VAL A 49 3.48 -1.39 2.41
CA VAL A 49 4.12 -2.64 1.98
C VAL A 49 3.29 -3.82 2.48
N PHE A 50 2.63 -4.52 1.57
CA PHE A 50 1.85 -5.71 1.90
C PHE A 50 2.75 -6.94 1.88
N CYS A 51 2.77 -7.69 2.98
CA CYS A 51 3.65 -8.83 3.20
C CYS A 51 2.81 -10.10 3.40
N ASP A 52 2.95 -11.11 2.54
CA ASP A 52 2.22 -12.39 2.66
C ASP A 52 2.85 -13.26 3.76
N THR A 53 2.28 -13.21 4.96
CA THR A 53 2.85 -13.89 6.13
C THR A 53 2.36 -15.33 6.32
N ARG A 54 1.64 -15.93 5.35
CA ARG A 54 1.06 -17.30 5.48
C ARG A 54 2.09 -18.39 5.81
N LYS A 55 3.36 -18.17 5.47
CA LYS A 55 4.47 -19.13 5.66
C LYS A 55 5.58 -18.57 6.54
N VAL A 56 5.29 -17.53 7.32
CA VAL A 56 6.26 -16.80 8.13
C VAL A 56 5.84 -16.93 9.58
N ASP A 57 6.76 -17.36 10.44
CA ASP A 57 6.55 -17.33 11.88
C ASP A 57 6.86 -15.95 12.48
N GLU A 58 6.43 -15.73 13.71
CA GLU A 58 6.59 -14.46 14.41
C GLU A 58 8.06 -14.04 14.53
N SER A 59 8.97 -14.99 14.77
CA SER A 59 10.41 -14.69 14.91
C SER A 59 11.03 -14.21 13.60
N ALA A 60 10.66 -14.83 12.47
CA ALA A 60 11.09 -14.40 11.15
C ALA A 60 10.51 -13.02 10.80
N TRP A 61 9.26 -12.74 11.19
CA TRP A 61 8.63 -11.44 11.00
C TRP A 61 9.33 -10.33 11.80
N GLU A 62 9.57 -10.54 13.10
CA GLU A 62 10.30 -9.59 13.96
C GLU A 62 11.72 -9.33 13.46
N LYS A 63 12.42 -10.38 13.04
CA LYS A 63 13.75 -10.26 12.45
C LYS A 63 13.71 -9.41 11.17
N PHE A 64 12.76 -9.68 10.27
CA PHE A 64 12.59 -8.89 9.05
C PHE A 64 12.36 -7.41 9.37
N ILE A 65 11.47 -7.09 10.31
CA ILE A 65 11.22 -5.70 10.73
C ILE A 65 12.52 -5.04 11.21
N GLY A 66 13.30 -5.73 12.06
CA GLY A 66 14.59 -5.24 12.55
C GLY A 66 15.60 -5.01 11.43
N ASP A 67 15.68 -5.93 10.47
CA ASP A 67 16.58 -5.83 9.31
C ASP A 67 16.19 -4.64 8.41
N VAL A 68 14.89 -4.43 8.18
CA VAL A 68 14.38 -3.29 7.39
C VAL A 68 14.63 -1.96 8.10
N ALA A 69 14.36 -1.88 9.41
CA ALA A 69 14.62 -0.69 10.22
C ALA A 69 16.11 -0.31 10.19
N ALA A 70 17.00 -1.30 10.36
CA ALA A 70 18.44 -1.09 10.28
C ALA A 70 18.90 -0.69 8.87
N HIS A 71 18.36 -1.32 7.82
CA HIS A 71 18.72 -1.03 6.43
C HIS A 71 18.36 0.40 6.02
N PHE A 72 17.17 0.87 6.40
CA PHE A 72 16.69 2.20 6.03
C PHE A 72 17.03 3.30 7.04
N ASP A 73 17.81 2.97 8.10
CA ASP A 73 18.13 3.93 9.17
C ASP A 73 16.84 4.58 9.69
N ALA A 74 15.91 3.71 10.10
CA ALA A 74 14.55 4.05 10.48
C ALA A 74 14.25 3.55 11.90
N ASP A 75 13.52 4.36 12.66
CA ASP A 75 12.94 3.93 13.92
C ASP A 75 11.66 3.16 13.64
N GLY A 76 11.60 1.90 14.10
CA GLY A 76 10.46 1.03 13.91
C GLY A 76 9.61 0.89 15.16
N GLY A 77 8.29 0.91 14.99
CA GLY A 77 7.34 0.63 16.08
C GLY A 77 6.04 0.03 15.57
N PRO A 78 5.28 -0.65 16.45
CA PRO A 78 3.95 -1.10 16.10
C PRO A 78 3.06 0.10 15.73
N ALA A 79 2.37 0.01 14.61
CA ALA A 79 1.41 1.02 14.19
C ALA A 79 0.25 1.07 15.19
N THR A 80 -0.31 2.26 15.42
CA THR A 80 -1.42 2.44 16.36
C THR A 80 -2.72 1.80 15.87
N ASP A 81 -2.80 1.47 14.58
CA ASP A 81 -3.94 0.82 13.95
C ASP A 81 -3.68 -0.69 13.83
N VAL A 82 -4.49 -1.48 14.54
CA VAL A 82 -4.43 -2.95 14.53
C VAL A 82 -4.80 -3.52 13.16
N SER A 83 -4.00 -4.46 12.67
CA SER A 83 -4.37 -5.32 11.53
C SER A 83 -5.53 -6.22 11.97
N ILE A 84 -6.55 -6.37 11.11
CA ILE A 84 -7.80 -7.09 11.44
C ILE A 84 -7.58 -8.61 11.41
N ASP A 85 -6.56 -9.12 10.72
CA ASP A 85 -6.43 -10.55 10.37
C ASP A 85 -4.99 -11.11 10.39
N GLY A 86 -4.02 -10.42 10.99
CA GLY A 86 -2.61 -10.85 10.96
C GLY A 86 -1.75 -10.30 12.11
N PRO A 87 -0.41 -10.52 12.06
CA PRO A 87 0.54 -9.86 12.96
C PRO A 87 0.35 -8.34 13.02
N VAL A 88 0.96 -7.70 14.01
CA VAL A 88 0.90 -6.25 14.16
C VAL A 88 1.55 -5.58 12.93
N THR A 89 0.90 -4.54 12.40
CA THR A 89 1.48 -3.64 11.39
C THR A 89 2.60 -2.83 12.03
N TYR A 90 3.70 -2.58 11.31
CA TYR A 90 4.80 -1.76 11.81
C TYR A 90 5.00 -0.53 10.94
N ASP A 91 5.15 0.63 11.56
CA ASP A 91 5.55 1.86 10.89
C ASP A 91 7.04 2.10 11.14
N LEU A 92 7.78 2.26 10.05
CA LEU A 92 9.20 2.59 10.06
C LEU A 92 9.37 4.04 9.61
N VAL A 93 9.86 4.89 10.52
CA VAL A 93 10.01 6.33 10.30
C VAL A 93 11.49 6.66 10.12
N SER A 94 11.82 7.29 8.99
CA SER A 94 13.18 7.76 8.67
C SER A 94 13.11 9.21 8.20
N GLU A 95 14.18 9.97 8.38
CA GLU A 95 14.31 11.31 7.78
C GLU A 95 14.53 11.25 6.26
N LYS A 96 15.00 10.11 5.76
CA LYS A 96 15.45 9.94 4.37
C LYS A 96 14.36 9.44 3.43
N LEU A 97 13.30 8.85 3.96
CA LEU A 97 12.23 8.22 3.20
C LEU A 97 10.87 8.59 3.80
N PRO A 98 9.77 8.53 3.01
CA PRO A 98 8.44 8.51 3.59
C PRO A 98 8.29 7.32 4.54
N THR A 99 7.34 7.39 5.47
CA THR A 99 7.06 6.29 6.41
C THR A 99 6.80 5.01 5.63
N ILE A 100 7.47 3.92 6.00
CA ILE A 100 7.24 2.59 5.43
C ILE A 100 6.36 1.82 6.40
N SER A 101 5.14 1.49 5.99
CA SER A 101 4.21 0.69 6.76
C SER A 101 4.28 -0.76 6.29
N LEU A 102 4.84 -1.63 7.12
CA LEU A 102 4.90 -3.08 6.90
C LEU A 102 3.59 -3.71 7.36
N ILE A 103 2.73 -4.05 6.40
CA ILE A 103 1.37 -4.55 6.61
C ILE A 103 1.35 -6.06 6.35
N PRO A 104 1.31 -6.89 7.39
CA PRO A 104 1.22 -8.33 7.22
C PRO A 104 -0.20 -8.71 6.77
N VAL A 105 -0.30 -9.60 5.79
CA VAL A 105 -1.56 -10.14 5.28
C VAL A 105 -1.51 -11.65 5.21
N ASN A 106 -2.60 -12.31 5.59
CA ASN A 106 -2.71 -13.77 5.57
C ASN A 106 -3.31 -14.28 4.25
N ARG A 107 -2.86 -13.73 3.12
CA ARG A 107 -3.42 -13.97 1.77
C ARG A 107 -2.42 -13.60 0.68
N CYS A 108 -2.76 -13.89 -0.58
CA CYS A 108 -1.91 -13.59 -1.72
C CYS A 108 -1.91 -12.08 -2.01
N VAL A 109 -0.79 -11.40 -1.74
CA VAL A 109 -0.65 -9.94 -1.95
C VAL A 109 -0.89 -9.49 -3.39
N PHE A 110 -0.78 -10.39 -4.38
CA PHE A 110 -1.04 -10.08 -5.78
C PHE A 110 -2.53 -10.08 -6.12
N ASP A 111 -3.34 -10.87 -5.41
CA ASP A 111 -4.78 -10.92 -5.64
C ASP A 111 -5.50 -9.77 -4.89
N ASP A 112 -4.93 -9.34 -3.76
CA ASP A 112 -5.47 -8.28 -2.89
C ASP A 112 -5.69 -6.93 -3.59
N VAL A 113 -4.93 -6.65 -4.65
CA VAL A 113 -5.06 -5.41 -5.43
C VAL A 113 -6.47 -5.23 -5.98
N HIS A 114 -7.18 -6.33 -6.26
CA HIS A 114 -8.54 -6.31 -6.79
C HIS A 114 -9.61 -5.95 -5.74
N ASP A 115 -9.28 -6.07 -4.45
CA ASP A 115 -10.18 -5.79 -3.33
C ASP A 115 -10.16 -4.32 -2.89
N TYR A 116 -9.21 -3.53 -3.40
CA TYR A 116 -9.08 -2.12 -3.03
C TYR A 116 -10.34 -1.32 -3.39
N ASP A 117 -10.70 -0.39 -2.51
CA ASP A 117 -11.92 0.42 -2.64
C ASP A 117 -11.99 1.23 -3.94
N PHE A 118 -10.84 1.68 -4.45
CA PHE A 118 -10.77 2.63 -5.55
C PHE A 118 -9.92 2.11 -6.71
N GLY A 119 -10.44 2.28 -7.93
CA GLY A 119 -9.79 1.88 -9.17
C GLY A 119 -8.39 2.45 -9.34
N ILE A 120 -8.26 3.77 -9.14
CA ILE A 120 -6.98 4.49 -9.20
C ILE A 120 -5.94 4.03 -8.16
N CYS A 121 -6.31 3.17 -7.20
CA CYS A 121 -5.38 2.57 -6.24
C CYS A 121 -4.97 1.14 -6.61
N GLN A 122 -5.59 0.51 -7.62
CA GLN A 122 -5.34 -0.89 -8.00
C GLN A 122 -4.03 -1.08 -8.78
N VAL A 123 -2.92 -0.76 -8.12
CA VAL A 123 -1.57 -0.78 -8.68
C VAL A 123 -0.60 -1.28 -7.62
N LEU A 124 0.33 -2.14 -8.05
CA LEU A 124 1.38 -2.69 -7.22
C LEU A 124 2.75 -2.40 -7.85
N VAL A 125 3.75 -2.17 -7.01
CA VAL A 125 5.16 -2.12 -7.39
C VAL A 125 5.87 -3.33 -6.78
N THR A 126 6.60 -4.02 -7.64
CA THR A 126 7.39 -5.21 -7.34
C THR A 126 8.82 -4.99 -7.84
N PRO A 127 9.80 -5.79 -7.42
CA PRO A 127 11.14 -5.78 -8.02
C PRO A 127 11.12 -5.93 -9.55
N GLY A 128 10.21 -6.78 -10.06
CA GLY A 128 10.08 -7.07 -11.48
C GLY A 128 9.40 -5.96 -12.30
N GLY A 129 8.88 -4.91 -11.66
CA GLY A 129 8.18 -3.81 -12.30
C GLY A 129 6.80 -3.52 -11.68
N VAL A 130 5.96 -2.84 -12.45
CA VAL A 130 4.63 -2.39 -12.00
C VAL A 130 3.55 -3.33 -12.52
N LEU A 131 2.72 -3.82 -11.61
CA LEU A 131 1.49 -4.53 -11.94
C LEU A 131 0.32 -3.55 -11.87
N ARG A 132 -0.44 -3.46 -12.95
CA ARG A 132 -1.57 -2.54 -13.11
C ARG A 132 -2.80 -3.35 -13.45
N THR A 133 -3.92 -3.07 -12.81
CA THR A 133 -5.21 -3.63 -13.23
C THR A 133 -5.80 -2.79 -14.36
N GLU A 134 -6.72 -3.37 -15.14
CA GLU A 134 -7.49 -2.63 -16.14
C GLU A 134 -8.23 -1.42 -15.54
N ARG A 135 -8.65 -1.56 -14.27
CA ARG A 135 -9.35 -0.50 -13.57
C ARG A 135 -8.42 0.68 -13.25
N PHE A 136 -7.19 0.41 -12.83
CA PHE A 136 -6.18 1.46 -12.62
C PHE A 136 -5.88 2.19 -13.92
N ASP A 137 -5.62 1.46 -15.01
CA ASP A 137 -5.30 2.06 -16.30
C ASP A 137 -6.47 2.91 -16.84
N SER A 138 -7.71 2.44 -16.67
CA SER A 138 -8.91 3.21 -17.03
C SER A 138 -9.06 4.48 -16.19
N ASP A 139 -8.93 4.39 -14.85
CA ASP A 139 -9.05 5.55 -13.96
C ASP A 139 -7.94 6.58 -14.23
N LEU A 140 -6.72 6.12 -14.47
CA LEU A 140 -5.57 6.98 -14.78
C LEU A 140 -5.76 7.70 -16.12
N ALA A 141 -6.14 6.97 -17.18
CA ALA A 141 -6.33 7.55 -18.52
C ALA A 141 -7.48 8.57 -18.57
N ASN A 142 -8.55 8.34 -17.80
CA ASN A 142 -9.71 9.21 -17.75
C ASN A 142 -9.63 10.30 -16.67
N ASN A 143 -8.57 10.31 -15.85
CA ASN A 143 -8.41 11.23 -14.72
C ASN A 143 -9.61 11.17 -13.74
N VAL A 144 -10.00 9.95 -13.38
CA VAL A 144 -11.16 9.63 -12.54
C VAL A 144 -10.74 8.80 -11.32
N ILE A 145 -11.43 8.98 -10.19
CA ILE A 145 -11.45 8.04 -9.07
C ILE A 145 -12.78 7.29 -9.05
N THR A 146 -12.71 5.97 -9.17
CA THR A 146 -13.90 5.11 -9.14
C THR A 146 -13.98 4.29 -7.88
N TYR A 147 -15.08 4.37 -7.16
CA TYR A 147 -15.38 3.47 -6.05
C TYR A 147 -15.93 2.12 -6.54
N LEU A 148 -15.42 1.02 -6.00
CA LEU A 148 -15.63 -0.33 -6.56
C LEU A 148 -16.51 -1.24 -5.69
N HIS A 149 -16.66 -0.94 -4.39
CA HIS A 149 -17.47 -1.80 -3.52
C HIS A 149 -18.96 -1.60 -3.77
N ARG A 150 -19.66 -2.71 -4.03
CA ARG A 150 -21.12 -2.71 -4.30
C ARG A 150 -21.98 -2.80 -3.04
N SER A 151 -21.46 -3.41 -1.98
CA SER A 151 -22.20 -3.64 -0.73
C SER A 151 -21.26 -3.57 0.48
N PRO A 152 -20.65 -2.39 0.74
CA PRO A 152 -19.72 -2.22 1.85
C PRO A 152 -20.44 -2.33 3.19
N ASP A 153 -19.80 -2.90 4.20
CA ASP A 153 -20.26 -2.76 5.58
C ASP A 153 -20.09 -1.30 6.07
N PRO A 154 -20.77 -0.87 7.15
CA PRO A 154 -20.66 0.51 7.63
C PRO A 154 -19.24 0.96 7.99
N GLY A 155 -18.40 0.03 8.47
CA GLY A 155 -17.01 0.29 8.79
C GLY A 155 -16.16 0.50 7.54
N GLN A 156 -16.33 -0.35 6.52
CA GLN A 156 -15.74 -0.17 5.19
C GLN A 156 -16.14 1.17 4.59
N LEU A 157 -17.44 1.48 4.56
CA LEU A 157 -17.96 2.73 4.02
C LEU A 157 -17.32 3.96 4.69
N LYS A 158 -17.20 3.95 6.03
CA LYS A 158 -16.54 5.00 6.80
C LYS A 158 -15.07 5.17 6.41
N ARG A 159 -14.32 4.05 6.27
CA ARG A 159 -12.90 4.08 5.85
C ARG A 159 -12.75 4.58 4.41
N SER A 160 -13.57 4.11 3.49
CA SER A 160 -13.56 4.52 2.08
C SER A 160 -13.89 6.00 1.94
N LYS A 161 -14.86 6.53 2.70
CA LYS A 161 -15.19 7.97 2.73
C LYS A 161 -13.99 8.82 3.17
N ALA A 162 -13.33 8.44 4.27
CA ALA A 162 -12.12 9.14 4.73
C ALA A 162 -10.97 9.06 3.71
N ARG A 163 -10.79 7.90 3.08
CA ARG A 163 -9.78 7.69 2.03
C ARG A 163 -10.07 8.52 0.77
N LEU A 164 -11.32 8.59 0.31
CA LEU A 164 -11.74 9.43 -0.81
C LEU A 164 -11.43 10.91 -0.54
N GLN A 165 -11.81 11.43 0.64
CA GLN A 165 -11.54 12.81 1.02
C GLN A 165 -10.03 13.14 1.00
N ARG A 166 -9.19 12.21 1.48
CA ARG A 166 -7.73 12.36 1.43
C ARG A 166 -7.21 12.37 -0.01
N ILE A 167 -7.72 11.50 -0.87
CA ILE A 167 -7.32 11.44 -2.28
C ILE A 167 -7.69 12.74 -3.00
N LEU A 168 -8.93 13.21 -2.88
CA LEU A 168 -9.39 14.44 -3.54
C LEU A 168 -8.67 15.69 -3.04
N ARG A 169 -8.31 15.75 -1.76
CA ARG A 169 -7.49 16.86 -1.22
C ARG A 169 -6.12 16.92 -1.87
N LYS A 170 -5.52 15.74 -2.15
CA LYS A 170 -4.19 15.63 -2.74
C LYS A 170 -4.19 15.76 -4.26
N HIS A 171 -5.25 15.28 -4.89
CA HIS A 171 -5.45 15.21 -6.34
C HIS A 171 -6.78 15.87 -6.73
N PRO A 172 -6.90 17.21 -6.60
CA PRO A 172 -8.16 17.91 -6.80
C PRO A 172 -8.63 17.91 -8.26
N SER A 173 -7.77 17.53 -9.22
CA SER A 173 -8.14 17.38 -10.62
C SER A 173 -8.92 16.09 -10.92
N LEU A 174 -8.92 15.09 -10.03
CA LEU A 174 -9.62 13.84 -10.27
C LEU A 174 -11.14 14.04 -10.19
N SER A 175 -11.84 13.57 -11.21
CA SER A 175 -13.30 13.50 -11.20
C SER A 175 -13.78 12.24 -10.47
N MET A 176 -14.94 12.29 -9.82
CA MET A 176 -15.50 11.12 -9.12
C MET A 176 -16.42 10.32 -10.04
N PHE A 177 -16.39 8.99 -9.93
CA PHE A 177 -17.33 8.10 -10.60
C PHE A 177 -17.80 6.99 -9.63
N ASN A 178 -19.11 6.74 -9.58
CA ASN A 178 -19.72 5.75 -8.68
C ASN A 178 -19.44 6.01 -7.17
N CYS A 179 -19.22 7.26 -6.77
CA CYS A 179 -18.86 7.66 -5.40
C CYS A 179 -20.06 8.21 -4.60
N GLU A 180 -21.28 8.17 -5.13
CA GLU A 180 -22.47 8.82 -4.56
C GLU A 180 -22.74 8.35 -3.13
N THR A 181 -22.52 7.07 -2.87
CA THR A 181 -22.66 6.44 -1.55
C THR A 181 -21.65 6.96 -0.52
N LEU A 182 -20.48 7.45 -0.96
CA LEU A 182 -19.44 8.02 -0.10
C LEU A 182 -19.62 9.51 0.16
N CYS A 183 -20.35 10.21 -0.73
CA CYS A 183 -20.61 11.65 -0.63
C CYS A 183 -21.83 12.00 0.24
N SER A 184 -22.65 11.01 0.59
CA SER A 184 -23.83 11.23 1.43
C SER A 184 -23.43 11.64 2.87
N PRO A 185 -24.17 12.57 3.52
CA PRO A 185 -23.87 13.10 4.85
C PRO A 185 -23.57 12.02 5.89
#